data_AF-A0A7T5UMX9-F1
#
_entry.id   AF-A0A7T5UMX9-F1
#
_cell.length_a   1.000
_cell.length_b   1.000
_cell.length_c   1.000
_cell.angle_alpha   90.00
_cell.angle_beta   90.00
_cell.angle_gamma   90.00
#
_symmetry.space_group_name_H-M   'P 1'
#
loop_
_entity.id
_entity.type
_entity.pdbx_description
1 polymer ?
#
loop_
_entity_poly.entity_id
_entity_poly.type
_entity_poly.pdbx_seq_one_letter_code
_entity_poly.pdbx_strand_id
1 'polypeptide(L)'
;MKKISPKIIVAISIVAIFLFIWKLQTNSSLPVYDSVSLSYFGGSDATKPVLLAYQGYVYDVSPGRYKFYNPGQPYHDLAGKDSTSQLELVGGSIIKSKYKIVGIYKK
;
A
#
# COMPACT_ATOMS: atom_id res chain seq x y z
N MET A 1 -30.04 3.45 39.75
CA MET A 1 -29.33 2.92 38.56
C MET A 1 -30.30 2.87 37.39
N LYS A 2 -30.04 3.58 36.29
CA LYS A 2 -30.98 3.70 35.15
C LYS A 2 -30.85 2.44 34.27
N LYS A 3 -31.86 1.57 34.25
CA LYS A 3 -31.85 0.34 33.43
C LYS A 3 -31.84 0.71 31.95
N ILE A 4 -30.91 0.15 31.20
CA ILE A 4 -30.82 0.29 29.74
C ILE A 4 -31.98 -0.49 29.12
N SER A 5 -32.70 0.13 28.18
CA SER A 5 -33.88 -0.48 27.56
C SER A 5 -33.48 -1.58 26.55
N PRO A 6 -34.32 -2.61 26.34
CA PRO A 6 -34.04 -3.69 25.39
C PRO A 6 -33.73 -3.20 23.97
N LYS A 7 -34.38 -2.09 23.56
CA LYS A 7 -34.19 -1.45 22.24
C LYS A 7 -32.76 -0.95 22.05
N ILE A 8 -32.14 -0.41 23.10
CA ILE A 8 -30.76 0.10 23.04
C ILE A 8 -29.76 -1.06 22.92
N ILE A 9 -30.00 -2.16 23.63
CA ILE A 9 -29.15 -3.36 23.56
C ILE A 9 -29.18 -3.94 22.14
N VAL A 10 -30.37 -4.07 21.54
CA VAL A 10 -30.52 -4.54 20.15
C VAL A 10 -29.80 -3.61 19.16
N ALA A 11 -29.92 -2.29 19.32
CA ALA A 11 -29.22 -1.34 18.46
C ALA A 11 -27.70 -1.47 18.56
N ILE A 12 -27.15 -1.62 19.77
CA ILE A 12 -25.72 -1.83 19.98
C ILE A 12 -25.26 -3.15 19.35
N SER A 13 -26.03 -4.23 19.52
CA SER A 13 -25.72 -5.51 18.90
C SER A 13 -25.72 -5.44 17.39
N ILE A 14 -26.68 -4.75 16.76
CA ILE A 14 -26.72 -4.56 15.30
C ILE A 14 -25.50 -3.77 14.83
N VAL A 15 -25.13 -2.69 15.50
CA VAL A 15 -23.94 -1.89 15.16
C VAL A 15 -22.66 -2.71 15.33
N ALA A 16 -22.54 -3.49 16.41
CA ALA A 16 -21.38 -4.35 16.65
C ALA A 16 -21.28 -5.46 15.58
N ILE A 17 -22.39 -6.08 15.20
CA ILE A 17 -22.47 -7.08 14.13
C ILE A 17 -22.10 -6.45 12.78
N PHE A 18 -22.60 -5.25 12.49
CA PHE A 18 -22.24 -4.52 11.27
C PHE A 18 -20.74 -4.22 11.20
N LEU A 19 -20.15 -3.71 12.29
CA LEU A 19 -18.70 -3.45 12.37
C LEU A 19 -17.89 -4.75 12.26
N PHE A 20 -18.39 -5.86 12.81
CA PHE A 20 -17.75 -7.17 12.72
C PHE A 20 -17.80 -7.72 11.29
N ILE A 21 -18.96 -7.69 10.62
CA ILE A 21 -19.11 -8.11 9.22
C ILE A 21 -18.27 -7.23 8.29
N TRP A 22 -18.25 -5.90 8.53
CA TRP A 22 -17.40 -4.98 7.77
C TRP A 22 -15.91 -5.31 7.93
N LYS A 23 -15.48 -5.71 9.13
CA LYS A 23 -14.12 -6.20 9.39
C LYS A 23 -13.83 -7.55 8.72
N LEU A 24 -14.81 -8.44 8.57
CA LEU A 24 -14.62 -9.74 7.90
C LEU A 24 -14.41 -9.59 6.38
N GLN A 25 -14.92 -8.51 5.77
CA GLN A 25 -14.78 -8.25 4.34
C GLN A 25 -13.38 -7.74 3.95
N THR A 26 -12.48 -7.49 4.91
CA THR A 26 -11.09 -7.07 4.65
C THR A 26 -10.13 -8.23 4.38
N ASN A 27 -10.64 -9.43 4.08
CA ASN A 27 -9.84 -10.53 3.52
C ASN A 27 -9.60 -10.27 2.02
N SER A 28 -8.99 -9.12 1.72
CA SER A 28 -8.78 -8.63 0.36
C SER A 28 -7.42 -9.09 -0.15
N SER A 29 -7.42 -9.81 -1.27
CA SER A 29 -6.24 -10.02 -2.10
C SER A 29 -5.47 -8.70 -2.28
N LEU A 30 -4.13 -8.78 -2.36
CA LEU A 30 -3.28 -7.61 -2.58
C LEU A 30 -3.80 -6.76 -3.77
N PRO A 31 -3.83 -5.42 -3.64
CA PRO A 31 -4.19 -4.54 -4.74
C PRO A 31 -3.35 -4.81 -5.99
N VAL A 32 -3.98 -4.75 -7.16
CA VAL A 32 -3.31 -4.94 -8.44
C VAL A 32 -3.02 -3.57 -9.06
N TYR A 33 -1.79 -3.36 -9.50
CA TYR A 33 -1.33 -2.16 -10.17
C TYR A 33 -0.89 -2.48 -11.59
N ASP A 34 -1.26 -1.62 -12.51
CA ASP A 34 -0.70 -1.52 -13.86
C ASP A 34 0.27 -0.34 -13.94
N SER A 35 0.86 -0.12 -15.12
CA SER A 35 1.84 0.97 -15.33
C SER A 35 1.24 2.35 -15.04
N VAL A 36 -0.01 2.59 -15.44
CA VAL A 36 -0.70 3.87 -15.29
C VAL A 36 -1.01 4.13 -13.82
N SER A 37 -1.66 3.19 -13.14
CA SER A 37 -2.00 3.32 -11.72
C SER A 37 -0.77 3.45 -10.83
N LEU A 38 0.31 2.72 -11.12
CA LEU A 38 1.55 2.80 -10.36
C LEU A 38 2.23 4.18 -10.52
N SER A 39 2.13 4.81 -11.69
CA SER A 39 2.76 6.11 -11.98
C SER A 39 2.29 7.25 -11.07
N TYR A 40 1.08 7.15 -10.50
CA TYR A 40 0.58 8.14 -9.53
C TYR A 40 1.31 8.15 -8.19
N PHE A 41 2.21 7.18 -7.96
CA PHE A 41 2.93 6.98 -6.69
C PHE A 41 4.44 7.23 -6.82
N GLY A 42 4.83 8.12 -7.73
CA GLY A 42 6.23 8.54 -7.94
C GLY A 42 6.82 9.50 -6.88
N GLY A 43 6.06 9.86 -5.84
CA GLY A 43 6.54 10.69 -4.73
C GLY A 43 6.47 12.22 -4.93
N SER A 44 5.82 12.69 -5.99
CA SER A 44 5.51 14.12 -6.19
C SER A 44 4.44 14.64 -5.24
N ASP A 45 3.45 13.80 -4.91
CA ASP A 45 2.38 14.09 -3.97
C ASP A 45 2.74 13.57 -2.57
N ALA A 46 2.97 14.50 -1.64
CA ALA A 46 3.38 14.17 -0.27
C ALA A 46 2.30 13.40 0.53
N THR A 47 1.02 13.50 0.11
CA THR A 47 -0.12 12.83 0.74
C THR A 47 -0.21 11.35 0.35
N LYS A 48 0.49 10.94 -0.72
CA LYS A 48 0.50 9.58 -1.24
C LYS A 48 1.74 8.81 -0.77
N PRO A 49 1.67 7.46 -0.73
CA PRO A 49 2.86 6.65 -0.59
C PRO A 49 3.74 6.77 -1.84
N VAL A 50 5.02 6.41 -1.68
CA VAL A 50 5.93 6.22 -2.81
C VAL A 50 6.05 4.73 -3.05
N LEU A 51 5.69 4.29 -4.25
CA LEU A 51 5.65 2.87 -4.61
C LEU A 51 6.62 2.59 -5.75
N LEU A 52 7.13 1.36 -5.83
CA LEU A 52 7.80 0.84 -7.03
C LEU A 52 7.48 -0.64 -7.21
N ALA A 53 7.53 -1.12 -8.45
CA ALA A 53 7.37 -2.53 -8.75
C ALA A 53 8.73 -3.22 -8.98
N TYR A 54 8.85 -4.43 -8.44
CA TYR A 54 10.00 -5.30 -8.62
C TYR A 54 9.56 -6.76 -8.67
N GLN A 55 9.83 -7.44 -9.78
CA GLN A 55 9.52 -8.86 -10.02
C GLN A 55 8.06 -9.21 -9.72
N GLY A 56 7.13 -8.42 -10.24
CA GLY A 56 5.68 -8.66 -10.13
C GLY A 56 5.04 -8.24 -8.81
N TYR A 57 5.80 -7.69 -7.86
CA TYR A 57 5.27 -7.16 -6.60
C TYR A 57 5.48 -5.65 -6.49
N VAL A 58 4.57 -4.97 -5.82
CA VAL A 58 4.64 -3.54 -5.52
C VAL A 58 5.10 -3.36 -4.08
N TYR A 59 6.15 -2.56 -3.90
CA TYR A 59 6.78 -2.26 -2.60
C TYR A 59 6.49 -0.83 -2.19
N ASP A 60 6.18 -0.63 -0.90
CA ASP A 60 6.08 0.71 -0.31
C ASP A 60 7.46 1.19 0.13
N VAL A 61 8.03 2.08 -0.67
CA VAL A 61 9.36 2.67 -0.47
C VAL A 61 9.28 4.05 0.17
N SER A 62 8.11 4.44 0.72
CA SER A 62 7.92 5.69 1.45
C SER A 62 8.94 5.95 2.55
N PRO A 63 9.45 4.94 3.31
CA PRO A 63 10.49 5.18 4.31
C PRO A 63 11.79 5.77 3.72
N GLY A 64 12.04 5.57 2.43
CA GLY A 64 13.18 6.12 1.70
C GLY A 64 12.90 7.45 0.99
N ARG A 65 11.70 8.03 1.10
CA ARG A 65 11.26 9.16 0.26
C ARG A 65 12.26 10.31 0.20
N TYR A 66 12.74 10.79 1.35
CA TYR A 66 13.58 11.99 1.43
C TYR A 66 15.05 11.74 1.12
N LYS A 67 15.49 10.49 1.04
CA LYS A 67 16.89 10.13 0.78
C LYS A 67 17.11 9.54 -0.61
N PHE A 68 16.05 9.00 -1.22
CA PHE A 68 16.18 8.10 -2.36
C PHE A 68 15.14 8.32 -3.45
N TYR A 69 13.84 8.40 -3.13
CA TYR A 69 12.80 8.18 -4.15
C TYR A 69 11.95 9.41 -4.54
N ASN A 70 11.94 10.47 -3.72
CA ASN A 70 11.22 11.69 -4.11
C ASN A 70 11.93 12.41 -5.27
N PRO A 71 11.20 13.30 -5.99
CA PRO A 71 11.80 14.17 -7.00
C PRO A 71 13.07 14.85 -6.47
N GLY A 72 14.15 14.75 -7.26
CA GLY A 72 15.48 15.29 -6.91
C GLY A 72 16.37 14.37 -6.08
N GLN A 73 15.91 13.19 -5.69
CA GLN A 73 16.73 12.19 -5.00
C GLN A 73 17.37 11.17 -5.97
N PRO A 74 18.47 10.50 -5.60
CA PRO A 74 19.28 9.70 -6.53
C PRO A 74 18.57 8.53 -7.22
N TYR A 75 17.50 8.01 -6.61
CA TYR A 75 16.72 6.87 -7.10
C TYR A 75 15.27 7.24 -7.44
N HIS A 76 15.01 8.54 -7.67
CA HIS A 76 13.68 9.03 -8.03
C HIS A 76 13.11 8.31 -9.25
N ASP A 77 13.95 8.08 -10.25
CA ASP A 77 13.53 7.45 -11.50
C ASP A 77 12.92 6.06 -11.30
N LEU A 78 13.23 5.36 -10.20
CA LEU A 78 12.67 4.03 -9.94
C LEU A 78 11.23 4.07 -9.39
N ALA A 79 10.81 5.21 -8.83
CA ALA A 79 9.50 5.35 -8.22
C ALA A 79 8.38 5.40 -9.27
N GLY A 80 7.21 4.88 -8.91
CA GLY A 80 6.01 4.90 -9.73
C GLY A 80 6.03 3.99 -10.96
N LYS A 81 6.97 3.04 -11.07
CA LYS A 81 7.04 2.14 -12.23
C LYS A 81 7.60 0.76 -11.91
N ASP A 82 7.51 -0.13 -12.88
CA ASP A 82 8.24 -1.39 -12.89
C ASP A 82 9.72 -1.14 -13.13
N SER A 83 10.50 -1.29 -12.06
CA SER A 83 11.94 -1.07 -12.05
C SER A 83 12.72 -2.38 -12.08
N THR A 84 12.09 -3.49 -12.48
CA THR A 84 12.70 -4.82 -12.47
C THR A 84 14.02 -4.87 -13.24
N SER A 85 14.03 -4.39 -14.48
CA SER A 85 15.24 -4.42 -15.30
C SER A 85 16.39 -3.57 -14.73
N GLN A 86 16.11 -2.39 -14.17
CA GLN A 86 17.16 -1.58 -13.54
C GLN A 86 17.69 -2.23 -12.27
N LEU A 87 16.79 -2.75 -11.43
CA LEU A 87 17.13 -3.34 -10.14
C LEU A 87 17.91 -4.65 -10.27
N GLU A 88 17.66 -5.45 -11.30
CA GLU A 88 18.43 -6.69 -11.55
C GLU A 88 19.90 -6.41 -11.88
N LEU A 89 20.20 -5.27 -12.50
CA LEU A 89 21.58 -4.88 -12.82
C LEU A 89 22.37 -4.37 -11.60
N VAL A 90 21.68 -3.73 -10.65
CA VAL A 90 22.32 -2.98 -9.55
C VAL A 90 22.13 -3.60 -8.16
N GLY A 91 21.54 -4.79 -8.07
CA GLY A 91 21.37 -5.51 -6.80
C GLY A 91 20.06 -5.18 -6.07
N GLY A 92 18.92 -5.37 -6.74
CA GLY A 92 17.58 -5.10 -6.22
C GLY A 92 17.11 -5.97 -5.04
N SER A 93 17.89 -6.95 -4.61
CA SER A 93 17.55 -7.84 -3.48
C SER A 93 17.29 -7.07 -2.18
N ILE A 94 17.92 -5.91 -2.01
CA ILE A 94 17.69 -5.02 -0.86
C ILE A 94 16.25 -4.50 -0.78
N ILE A 95 15.55 -4.35 -1.91
CA ILE A 95 14.15 -3.90 -1.91
C ILE A 95 13.28 -4.93 -1.21
N LYS A 96 13.50 -6.22 -1.50
CA LYS A 96 12.74 -7.34 -0.94
C LYS A 96 12.90 -7.46 0.58
N SER A 97 14.09 -7.19 1.09
CA SER A 97 14.37 -7.30 2.53
C SER A 97 14.00 -6.05 3.31
N LYS A 98 14.03 -4.87 2.68
CA LYS A 98 13.86 -3.59 3.37
C LYS A 98 12.42 -3.05 3.37
N TYR A 99 11.64 -3.37 2.33
CA TYR A 99 10.32 -2.75 2.14
C TYR A 99 9.22 -3.79 2.11
N LYS A 100 8.05 -3.39 2.61
CA LYS A 100 6.85 -4.24 2.62
C LYS A 100 6.24 -4.33 1.24
N ILE A 101 5.70 -5.50 0.91
CA ILE A 101 4.84 -5.69 -0.26
C ILE A 101 3.46 -5.10 0.07
N VAL A 102 2.91 -4.31 -0.85
CA VAL A 102 1.59 -3.69 -0.74
C VAL A 102 0.70 -3.95 -1.95
N GLY A 103 1.19 -4.70 -2.94
CA GLY A 103 0.44 -4.96 -4.16
C GLY A 103 1.11 -5.98 -5.07
N ILE A 104 0.38 -6.32 -6.12
CA ILE A 104 0.85 -7.12 -7.26
C ILE A 104 0.93 -6.18 -8.45
N TYR A 105 2.02 -6.27 -9.22
CA TYR A 105 2.16 -5.57 -10.47
C TYR A 105 1.78 -6.49 -11.63
N LYS A 106 0.89 -6.01 -12.51
CA LYS A 106 0.55 -6.67 -13.78
C LYS A 106 0.94 -5.74 -14.93
N LYS A 107 1.73 -6.29 -15.85
CA LYS A 107 2.21 -5.59 -17.03
C LYS A 107 1.11 -5.42 -18.08
#